data_AF-A0A0Q6V6S4-F1
#
_entry.id   AF-A0A0Q6V6S4-F1
#
_cell.length_a   1.000
_cell.length_b   1.000
_cell.length_c   1.000
_cell.angle_alpha   90.00
_cell.angle_beta   90.00
_cell.angle_gamma   90.00
#
_symmetry.space_group_name_H-M   'P 1'
#
loop_
_entity.id
_entity.type
_entity.pdbx_description
1 polymer ?
#
loop_
_entity_poly.entity_id
_entity_poly.type
_entity_poly.pdbx_seq_one_letter_code
_entity_poly.pdbx_strand_id
1 'polypeptide(L)'
;MRRILAVVVLALSALVGLPGTATAGGPTSVLVTQPGTGAGALYHSDAAYDALVRLLPPGDTSGEASPPGYAGEGYQLTWMVHDVMPWRFDRLQLDADGNVWVSTTSTANVAGEWQSLGPAKALRRLLQGVLDDDAEPTAVSVPAGNASAADVPATPAAAAPPADDSSWFSLSGWRWLVPGALLGLLVGAAAARRRGDEEPRRVLVSS
;
A
#
# COMPACT_ATOMS: atom_id res chain seq x y z
N MET A 1 3.19 16.39 45.82
CA MET A 1 3.64 15.18 45.09
C MET A 1 2.69 14.77 43.96
N ARG A 2 1.37 14.63 44.19
CA ARG A 2 0.38 14.27 43.14
C ARG A 2 0.37 15.17 41.89
N ARG A 3 0.55 16.48 42.07
CA ARG A 3 0.57 17.46 40.96
C ARG A 3 1.83 17.36 40.09
N ILE A 4 2.98 17.04 40.70
CA ILE A 4 4.26 16.86 39.99
C ILE A 4 4.19 15.57 39.17
N LEU A 5 3.63 14.50 39.73
CA LEU A 5 3.44 13.23 39.02
C LEU A 5 2.54 13.40 37.78
N ALA A 6 1.46 14.18 37.89
CA ALA A 6 0.55 14.45 36.78
C ALA A 6 1.24 15.22 35.63
N VAL A 7 2.07 16.22 35.97
CA VAL A 7 2.82 17.00 34.97
C VAL A 7 3.89 16.13 34.29
N VAL A 8 4.55 15.25 35.03
CA VAL A 8 5.55 14.33 34.48
C VAL A 8 4.88 13.32 33.54
N VAL A 9 3.74 12.75 33.91
CA VAL A 9 3.00 11.82 33.04
C VAL A 9 2.52 12.52 31.77
N LEU A 10 2.00 13.74 31.87
CA LEU A 10 1.54 14.52 30.72
C LEU A 10 2.70 14.90 29.77
N ALA A 11 3.86 15.26 30.34
CA ALA A 11 5.06 15.56 29.58
C ALA A 11 5.62 14.32 28.88
N LEU A 12 5.64 13.16 29.54
CA LEU A 12 6.08 11.91 28.94
C LEU A 12 5.15 11.43 27.82
N SER A 13 3.83 11.64 27.93
CA SER A 13 2.90 11.34 26.84
C SER A 13 3.09 12.23 25.60
N ALA A 14 3.69 13.42 25.75
CA ALA A 14 4.03 14.27 24.62
C ALA A 14 5.35 13.85 23.91
N LEU A 15 6.22 13.10 24.59
CA LEU A 15 7.45 12.55 24.00
C LEU A 15 7.25 11.22 23.27
N VAL A 16 6.20 10.47 23.61
CA VAL A 16 5.76 9.32 22.82
C VAL A 16 5.02 9.89 21.62
N GLY A 17 5.78 10.24 20.56
CA GLY A 17 5.26 10.87 19.37
C GLY A 17 3.95 10.23 18.89
N LEU A 18 3.07 11.07 18.34
CA LEU A 18 1.88 10.62 17.62
C LEU A 18 2.31 9.46 16.69
N PRO A 19 1.59 8.32 16.67
CA PRO A 19 1.92 7.26 15.73
C PRO A 19 1.93 7.89 14.35
N GLY A 20 3.11 7.97 13.74
CA GLY A 20 3.21 8.31 12.34
C GLY A 20 2.27 7.38 11.60
N THR A 21 1.47 7.92 10.69
CA THR A 21 0.66 7.07 9.81
C THR A 21 1.61 6.14 9.10
N ALA A 22 1.70 4.89 9.54
CA ALA A 22 2.37 3.86 8.80
C ALA A 22 1.56 3.71 7.52
N THR A 23 2.05 4.31 6.44
CA THR A 23 1.53 4.02 5.11
C THR A 23 1.85 2.55 4.89
N ALA A 24 0.83 1.71 5.01
CA ALA A 24 0.95 0.29 4.71
C ALA A 24 1.58 0.21 3.32
N GLY A 25 2.66 -0.58 3.20
CA GLY A 25 3.59 -0.56 2.07
C GLY A 25 2.86 -0.41 0.74
N GLY A 26 3.36 0.49 -0.11
CA GLY A 26 2.82 0.73 -1.44
C GLY A 26 2.78 -0.53 -2.30
N PRO A 27 2.45 -0.41 -3.60
CA PRO A 27 2.32 -1.59 -4.44
C PRO A 27 3.58 -2.47 -4.40
N THR A 28 3.37 -3.78 -4.41
CA THR A 28 4.43 -4.79 -4.46
C THR A 28 4.59 -5.39 -5.84
N SER A 29 3.60 -5.21 -6.71
CA SER A 29 3.64 -5.63 -8.11
C SER A 29 2.84 -4.71 -9.00
N VAL A 30 3.09 -4.83 -10.31
CA VAL A 30 2.31 -4.18 -11.36
C VAL A 30 2.06 -5.16 -12.51
N LEU A 31 0.81 -5.25 -12.93
CA LEU A 31 0.40 -5.92 -14.16
C LEU A 31 0.35 -4.88 -15.28
N VAL A 32 1.10 -5.11 -16.36
CA VAL A 32 1.15 -4.29 -17.57
C VAL A 32 0.39 -5.01 -18.67
N THR A 33 -0.55 -4.33 -19.33
CA THR A 33 -1.28 -4.92 -20.45
C THR A 33 -1.34 -3.94 -21.63
N GLN A 34 -1.23 -4.48 -22.84
CA GLN A 34 -1.57 -3.80 -24.07
C GLN A 34 -2.75 -4.53 -24.72
N PRO A 35 -3.96 -3.94 -24.71
CA PRO A 35 -5.15 -4.59 -25.22
C PRO A 35 -4.98 -5.12 -26.65
N GLY A 36 -5.22 -6.43 -26.84
CA GLY A 36 -5.09 -7.09 -28.14
C GLY A 36 -3.66 -7.44 -28.55
N THR A 37 -2.64 -7.17 -27.71
CA THR A 37 -1.24 -7.51 -27.99
C THR A 37 -0.67 -8.47 -26.95
N GLY A 38 -0.71 -8.13 -25.66
CA GLY A 38 -0.06 -8.95 -24.64
C GLY A 38 -0.19 -8.40 -23.22
N ALA A 39 0.37 -9.16 -22.28
CA ALA A 39 0.43 -8.79 -20.87
C ALA A 39 1.74 -9.29 -20.25
N GLY A 40 2.29 -8.51 -19.33
CA GLY A 40 3.48 -8.85 -18.55
C GLY A 40 3.34 -8.31 -17.13
N ALA A 41 4.14 -8.80 -16.19
CA ALA A 41 4.07 -8.37 -14.79
C ALA A 41 5.47 -8.12 -14.23
N LEU A 42 5.54 -7.21 -13.27
CA LEU A 42 6.76 -6.89 -12.54
C LEU A 42 6.50 -6.94 -11.04
N TYR A 43 7.47 -7.43 -10.29
CA TYR A 43 7.51 -7.41 -8.84
C TYR A 43 8.43 -6.29 -8.34
N HIS A 44 8.27 -5.86 -7.08
CA HIS A 44 9.04 -4.76 -6.50
C HIS A 44 10.55 -5.00 -6.46
N SER A 45 11.01 -6.25 -6.66
CA SER A 45 12.43 -6.59 -6.75
C SER A 45 13.02 -6.33 -8.14
N ASP A 46 12.20 -6.09 -9.16
CA ASP A 46 12.64 -5.90 -10.54
C ASP A 46 13.11 -4.46 -10.77
N ALA A 47 14.26 -4.29 -11.42
CA ALA A 47 14.76 -2.95 -11.74
C ALA A 47 13.81 -2.16 -12.66
N ALA A 48 13.03 -2.87 -13.50
CA ALA A 48 12.01 -2.29 -14.36
C ALA A 48 10.83 -1.71 -13.55
N TYR A 49 10.51 -2.29 -12.40
CA TYR A 49 9.48 -1.80 -11.49
C TYR A 49 9.83 -0.40 -10.97
N ASP A 50 11.04 -0.26 -10.43
CA ASP A 50 11.55 1.03 -9.92
C ASP A 50 11.61 2.09 -11.03
N ALA A 51 11.94 1.68 -12.25
CA ALA A 51 11.95 2.58 -13.39
C ALA A 51 10.53 3.09 -13.73
N LEU A 52 9.51 2.23 -13.70
CA LEU A 52 8.11 2.65 -13.87
C LEU A 52 7.67 3.63 -12.78
N VAL A 53 7.98 3.33 -11.51
CA VAL A 53 7.64 4.22 -10.38
C VAL A 53 8.21 5.63 -10.57
N ARG A 54 9.41 5.76 -11.14
CA ARG A 54 10.05 7.07 -11.38
C ARG A 54 9.53 7.80 -12.61
N LEU A 55 9.10 7.07 -13.62
CA LEU A 55 8.64 7.63 -14.90
C LEU A 55 7.17 8.03 -14.88
N LEU A 56 6.40 7.51 -13.93
CA LEU A 56 4.97 7.74 -13.81
C LEU A 56 4.66 8.74 -12.68
N PRO A 57 3.51 9.43 -12.74
CA PRO A 57 3.06 10.28 -11.66
C PRO A 57 2.95 9.50 -10.33
N PRO A 58 3.28 10.13 -9.18
CA PRO A 58 3.23 9.47 -7.89
C PRO A 58 1.81 9.28 -7.35
N GLY A 59 0.81 9.91 -7.93
CA GLY A 59 -0.58 9.87 -7.49
C GLY A 59 -1.55 10.24 -8.60
N ASP A 60 -2.81 10.43 -8.23
CA ASP A 60 -3.90 10.73 -9.16
C ASP A 60 -3.56 11.95 -10.03
N THR A 61 -3.78 11.83 -11.34
CA THR A 61 -3.53 12.90 -12.29
C THR A 61 -4.66 13.91 -12.28
N SER A 62 -4.29 15.18 -12.48
CA SER A 62 -5.21 16.28 -12.78
C SER A 62 -4.77 16.96 -14.07
N GLY A 63 -5.73 17.39 -14.89
CA GLY A 63 -5.43 17.93 -16.21
C GLY A 63 -6.62 17.90 -17.16
N GLU A 64 -6.41 17.37 -18.35
CA GLU A 64 -7.38 17.41 -19.44
C GLU A 64 -8.41 16.27 -19.33
N ALA A 65 -9.64 16.51 -19.78
CA ALA A 65 -10.67 15.46 -19.77
C ALA A 65 -10.36 14.29 -20.73
N SER A 66 -9.51 14.51 -21.74
CA SER A 66 -9.13 13.52 -22.75
C SER A 66 -7.77 13.89 -23.32
N PRO A 67 -6.92 12.92 -23.72
CA PRO A 67 -5.67 13.22 -24.41
C PRO A 67 -5.95 13.68 -25.86
N PRO A 68 -5.05 14.46 -26.47
CA PRO A 68 -5.16 14.92 -27.84
C PRO A 68 -4.94 13.77 -28.83
N GLY A 69 -6.04 13.13 -29.22
CA GLY A 69 -6.07 12.13 -30.28
C GLY A 69 -5.47 10.77 -29.89
N TYR A 70 -6.09 9.70 -30.38
CA TYR A 70 -5.64 8.33 -30.17
C TYR A 70 -4.76 7.90 -31.36
N ALA A 71 -3.51 7.49 -31.11
CA ALA A 71 -2.61 6.99 -32.16
C ALA A 71 -2.49 5.46 -32.23
N GLY A 72 -3.40 4.71 -31.58
CA GLY A 72 -3.45 3.26 -31.72
C GLY A 72 -2.76 2.47 -30.61
N GLU A 73 -1.77 3.05 -29.94
CA GLU A 73 -0.98 2.38 -28.90
C GLU A 73 -1.38 2.88 -27.50
N GLY A 74 -1.80 1.95 -26.65
CA GLY A 74 -2.21 2.25 -25.29
C GLY A 74 -1.91 1.10 -24.34
N TYR A 75 -1.52 1.46 -23.12
CA TYR A 75 -1.13 0.51 -22.07
C TYR A 75 -2.00 0.73 -20.83
N GLN A 76 -2.25 -0.34 -20.11
CA GLN A 76 -2.96 -0.30 -18.83
C GLN A 76 -2.07 -0.97 -17.78
N LEU A 77 -1.80 -0.25 -16.69
CA LEU A 77 -1.02 -0.72 -15.57
C LEU A 77 -1.94 -0.84 -14.36
N THR A 78 -1.92 -2.00 -13.71
CA THR A 78 -2.63 -2.24 -12.45
C THR A 78 -1.61 -2.54 -11.36
N TRP A 79 -1.43 -1.60 -10.46
CA TRP A 79 -0.55 -1.73 -9.30
C TRP A 79 -1.29 -2.48 -8.20
N MET A 80 -0.65 -3.47 -7.58
CA MET A 80 -1.29 -4.32 -6.60
C MET A 80 -0.50 -4.33 -5.29
N VAL A 81 -1.22 -4.32 -4.17
CA VAL A 81 -0.66 -4.59 -2.85
C VAL A 81 -0.69 -6.10 -2.62
N HIS A 82 0.48 -6.65 -2.29
CA HIS A 82 0.71 -8.07 -2.06
C HIS A 82 0.22 -8.97 -3.20
N ASP A 83 0.20 -8.45 -4.43
CA ASP A 83 -0.20 -9.15 -5.67
C ASP A 83 -1.65 -9.63 -5.69
N VAL A 84 -2.48 -9.15 -4.75
CA VAL A 84 -3.86 -9.61 -4.55
C VAL A 84 -4.90 -8.52 -4.67
N MET A 85 -4.56 -7.28 -4.35
CA MET A 85 -5.52 -6.17 -4.30
C MET A 85 -5.04 -5.00 -5.15
N PRO A 86 -5.80 -4.56 -6.17
CA PRO A 86 -5.51 -3.33 -6.90
C PRO A 86 -5.44 -2.13 -5.96
N TRP A 87 -4.41 -1.32 -6.16
CA TRP A 87 -4.10 -0.11 -5.39
C TRP A 87 -4.17 1.15 -6.24
N ARG A 88 -3.71 1.05 -7.49
CA ARG A 88 -3.65 2.16 -8.45
C ARG A 88 -3.78 1.64 -9.86
N PHE A 89 -4.40 2.43 -10.73
CA PHE A 89 -4.55 2.17 -12.15
C PHE A 89 -3.90 3.31 -12.93
N ASP A 90 -3.01 2.99 -13.85
CA ASP A 90 -2.50 3.95 -14.83
C ASP A 90 -2.93 3.53 -16.23
N ARG A 91 -3.51 4.47 -16.96
CA ARG A 91 -3.81 4.34 -18.39
C ARG A 91 -2.85 5.23 -19.16
N LEU A 92 -2.14 4.64 -20.11
CA LEU A 92 -1.25 5.37 -21.00
C LEU A 92 -1.79 5.35 -22.42
N GLN A 93 -1.68 6.48 -23.09
CA GLN A 93 -1.95 6.60 -24.52
C GLN A 93 -0.82 7.37 -25.20
N LEU A 94 -0.50 6.94 -26.41
CA LEU A 94 0.43 7.66 -27.28
C LEU A 94 -0.35 8.50 -28.27
N ASP A 95 0.13 9.73 -28.48
CA ASP A 95 -0.33 10.57 -29.58
C ASP A 95 0.49 10.32 -30.85
N ALA A 96 0.09 10.93 -31.97
CA ALA A 96 0.71 10.73 -33.28
C ALA A 96 2.16 11.25 -33.34
N ASP A 97 2.49 12.21 -32.48
CA ASP A 97 3.83 12.81 -32.36
C ASP A 97 4.73 11.98 -31.40
N GLY A 98 4.18 10.93 -30.79
CA GLY A 98 4.86 10.03 -29.90
C GLY A 98 5.01 10.53 -28.46
N ASN A 99 4.26 11.57 -28.06
CA ASN A 99 4.15 11.95 -26.66
C ASN A 99 3.26 10.95 -25.93
N VAL A 100 3.54 10.78 -24.65
CA VAL A 100 2.77 9.90 -23.77
C VAL A 100 1.85 10.75 -22.90
N TRP A 101 0.59 10.34 -22.87
CA TRP A 101 -0.44 10.85 -21.99
C TRP A 101 -0.78 9.79 -20.96
N VAL A 102 -0.91 10.19 -19.70
CA VAL A 102 -1.22 9.30 -18.59
C VAL A 102 -2.46 9.77 -17.85
N SER A 103 -3.29 8.81 -17.46
CA SER A 103 -4.40 8.99 -16.52
C SER A 103 -4.18 8.02 -15.37
N THR A 104 -3.89 8.54 -14.18
CA THR A 104 -3.65 7.79 -12.95
C THR A 104 -4.82 7.98 -11.99
N THR A 105 -5.32 6.88 -11.44
CA THR A 105 -6.38 6.88 -10.43
C THR A 105 -6.17 5.78 -9.41
N SER A 106 -6.45 6.09 -8.14
CA SER A 106 -6.48 5.11 -7.05
C SER A 106 -7.90 4.54 -6.82
N THR A 107 -8.90 5.05 -7.54
CA THR A 107 -10.29 4.62 -7.44
C THR A 107 -10.69 3.79 -8.66
N ALA A 108 -11.11 2.55 -8.40
CA ALA A 108 -11.60 1.65 -9.44
C ALA A 108 -12.84 2.23 -10.16
N ASN A 109 -12.94 1.99 -11.46
CA ASN A 109 -14.05 2.43 -12.33
C ASN A 109 -14.24 3.95 -12.46
N VAL A 110 -13.30 4.76 -11.97
CA VAL A 110 -13.26 6.20 -12.21
C VAL A 110 -12.26 6.48 -13.33
N ALA A 111 -12.66 7.27 -14.32
CA ALA A 111 -11.72 7.80 -15.30
C ALA A 111 -11.00 9.00 -14.67
N GLY A 112 -9.69 8.90 -14.48
CA GLY A 112 -8.86 10.05 -14.07
C GLY A 112 -8.71 11.04 -15.21
N GLU A 113 -8.37 12.27 -14.88
CA GLU A 113 -7.97 13.27 -15.87
C GLU A 113 -6.62 12.91 -16.49
N TRP A 114 -6.32 13.47 -17.66
CA TRP A 114 -5.13 13.17 -18.42
C TRP A 114 -4.07 14.23 -18.26
N GLN A 115 -2.84 13.79 -18.09
CA GLN A 115 -1.66 14.64 -18.01
C GLN A 115 -0.65 14.21 -19.08
N SER A 116 -0.06 15.17 -19.77
CA SER A 116 1.04 14.90 -20.69
C SER A 116 2.34 14.65 -19.92
N LEU A 117 3.03 13.56 -20.27
CA LEU A 117 4.42 13.29 -19.86
C LEU A 117 5.43 13.74 -20.92
N GLY A 118 4.95 14.26 -22.06
CA GLY A 118 5.78 14.63 -23.21
C GLY A 118 6.43 13.41 -23.90
N PRO A 119 7.58 13.61 -24.58
CA PRO A 119 8.27 12.55 -25.30
C PRO A 119 8.88 11.51 -24.34
N ALA A 120 8.21 10.37 -24.16
CA ALA A 120 8.63 9.34 -23.20
C ALA A 120 9.16 8.06 -23.87
N LYS A 121 10.20 8.20 -24.71
CA LYS A 121 10.86 7.05 -25.39
C LYS A 121 11.34 5.98 -24.40
N ALA A 122 11.84 6.39 -23.24
CA ALA A 122 12.29 5.48 -22.19
C ALA A 122 11.13 4.65 -21.62
N LEU A 123 9.99 5.28 -21.34
CA LEU A 123 8.79 4.62 -20.83
C LEU A 123 8.23 3.63 -21.85
N ARG A 124 8.14 4.01 -23.12
CA ARG A 124 7.68 3.11 -24.19
C ARG A 124 8.56 1.87 -24.31
N ARG A 125 9.88 2.05 -24.37
CA ARG A 125 10.83 0.92 -24.43
C ARG A 125 10.70 0.01 -23.21
N LEU A 126 10.53 0.61 -22.03
CA LEU A 126 10.36 -0.14 -20.79
C LEU A 126 9.09 -1.00 -20.85
N LEU A 127 7.95 -0.41 -21.22
CA LEU A 127 6.67 -1.12 -21.32
C LEU A 127 6.75 -2.25 -22.35
N GLN A 128 7.34 -2.00 -23.51
CA GLN A 128 7.51 -3.03 -24.53
C GLN A 128 8.41 -4.17 -24.05
N GLY A 129 9.52 -3.85 -23.38
CA GLY A 129 10.38 -4.87 -22.77
C GLY A 129 9.68 -5.72 -21.70
N VAL A 130 8.66 -5.20 -21.02
CA VAL A 130 7.84 -5.99 -20.08
C VAL A 130 6.87 -6.92 -20.81
N LEU A 131 6.36 -6.51 -21.97
CA LEU A 131 5.45 -7.33 -22.77
C LEU A 131 6.18 -8.42 -23.58
N ASP A 132 7.43 -8.14 -23.97
CA ASP A 132 8.29 -9.05 -24.73
C ASP A 132 9.04 -10.05 -23.81
N ASP A 133 8.94 -9.92 -22.49
CA ASP A 133 9.55 -10.88 -21.56
C ASP A 133 8.75 -12.19 -21.63
N ASP A 134 9.32 -13.18 -22.33
CA ASP A 134 8.72 -14.45 -22.80
C ASP A 134 8.30 -15.42 -21.68
N ALA A 135 7.62 -14.96 -20.63
CA ALA A 135 6.87 -15.81 -19.73
C ALA A 135 5.52 -16.14 -20.39
N GLU A 136 5.52 -16.98 -21.45
CA GLU A 136 4.26 -17.42 -22.07
C GLU A 136 3.33 -18.00 -21.00
N PRO A 137 2.14 -17.40 -20.76
CA PRO A 137 1.15 -18.01 -19.90
C PRO A 137 0.61 -19.22 -20.64
N THR A 138 0.89 -20.42 -20.15
CA THR A 138 0.27 -21.66 -20.65
C THR A 138 -1.25 -21.50 -20.58
N ALA A 139 -1.88 -21.25 -21.71
CA ALA A 139 -3.33 -21.18 -21.82
C ALA A 139 -3.92 -22.55 -21.46
N VAL A 140 -4.47 -22.69 -20.25
CA VAL A 140 -5.23 -23.87 -19.88
C VAL A 140 -6.59 -23.76 -20.56
N SER A 141 -6.70 -24.37 -21.75
CA SER A 141 -8.01 -24.56 -22.40
C SER A 141 -8.82 -25.55 -21.57
N VAL A 142 -9.88 -25.07 -20.92
CA VAL A 142 -10.89 -25.95 -20.33
C VAL A 142 -11.71 -26.52 -21.49
N PRO A 143 -11.80 -27.86 -21.68
CA PRO A 143 -12.62 -28.42 -22.74
C PRO A 143 -14.07 -27.98 -22.55
N ALA A 144 -14.67 -27.43 -23.61
CA ALA A 144 -16.11 -27.20 -23.67
C ALA A 144 -16.83 -28.56 -23.74
N GLY A 145 -16.98 -29.21 -22.59
CA GLY A 145 -17.89 -30.33 -22.44
C GLY A 145 -19.31 -29.81 -22.63
N ASN A 146 -20.04 -30.38 -23.59
CA ASN A 146 -21.43 -30.05 -23.94
C ASN A 146 -22.33 -29.87 -22.70
N ALA A 147 -22.45 -28.63 -22.22
CA ALA A 147 -23.52 -28.24 -21.30
C ALA A 147 -24.76 -27.96 -22.15
N SER A 148 -25.52 -29.02 -22.42
CA SER A 148 -26.88 -28.92 -22.92
C SER A 148 -27.70 -28.07 -21.94
N ALA A 149 -28.39 -27.06 -22.47
CA ALA A 149 -29.35 -26.27 -21.72
C ALA A 149 -30.51 -27.17 -21.28
N ALA A 150 -30.40 -27.75 -20.09
CA ALA A 150 -31.45 -28.49 -19.42
C ALA A 150 -31.60 -27.93 -18.01
N ASP A 151 -32.78 -27.34 -17.76
CA ASP A 151 -33.37 -26.90 -16.50
C ASP A 151 -32.40 -26.53 -15.36
N VAL A 152 -32.20 -25.22 -15.18
CA VAL A 152 -31.68 -24.65 -13.94
C VAL A 152 -32.84 -24.60 -12.93
N PRO A 153 -32.80 -25.34 -11.81
CA PRO A 153 -33.73 -25.12 -10.72
C PRO A 153 -33.45 -23.74 -10.12
N ALA A 154 -34.49 -22.97 -9.81
CA ALA A 154 -34.36 -21.66 -9.17
C ALA A 154 -33.51 -21.78 -7.89
N THR A 155 -32.35 -21.11 -7.90
CA THR A 155 -31.44 -21.04 -6.75
C THR A 155 -32.06 -20.13 -5.68
N PRO A 156 -32.18 -20.57 -4.41
CA PRO A 156 -32.62 -19.69 -3.33
C PRO A 156 -31.65 -18.53 -3.17
N ALA A 157 -32.17 -17.32 -2.93
CA ALA A 157 -31.36 -16.14 -2.65
C ALA A 157 -30.34 -16.43 -1.55
N ALA A 158 -29.06 -16.37 -1.89
CA ALA A 158 -27.97 -16.51 -0.93
C ALA A 158 -28.05 -15.36 0.08
N ALA A 159 -28.23 -15.71 1.35
CA ALA A 159 -28.11 -14.77 2.45
C ALA A 159 -26.69 -14.17 2.43
N ALA A 160 -26.60 -12.86 2.62
CA ALA A 160 -25.33 -12.15 2.72
C ALA A 160 -24.44 -12.80 3.80
N PRO A 161 -23.13 -12.99 3.56
CA PRO A 161 -22.24 -13.44 4.61
C PRO A 161 -22.25 -12.41 5.74
N PRO A 162 -22.25 -12.84 7.02
CA PRO A 162 -22.04 -11.91 8.12
C PRO A 162 -20.71 -11.19 7.90
N ALA A 163 -20.67 -9.89 8.17
CA ALA A 163 -19.44 -9.13 8.20
C ALA A 163 -18.47 -9.83 9.15
N ASP A 164 -17.38 -10.37 8.61
CA ASP A 164 -16.30 -10.92 9.40
C ASP A 164 -15.61 -9.76 10.13
N ASP A 165 -15.99 -9.59 11.40
CA ASP A 165 -15.23 -8.85 12.39
C ASP A 165 -13.84 -9.48 12.50
N SER A 166 -12.92 -8.97 11.67
CA SER A 166 -11.48 -9.23 11.70
C SER A 166 -10.88 -8.64 12.99
N SER A 167 -11.23 -9.27 14.11
CA SER A 167 -10.89 -8.86 15.48
C SER A 167 -9.74 -9.66 16.08
N TRP A 168 -9.24 -10.68 15.38
CA TRP A 168 -8.24 -11.60 15.93
C TRP A 168 -6.81 -11.03 16.01
N PHE A 169 -6.52 -9.93 15.29
CA PHE A 169 -5.28 -9.15 15.44
C PHE A 169 -5.50 -7.63 15.42
N SER A 170 -6.59 -7.14 16.00
CA SER A 170 -6.75 -5.70 16.16
C SER A 170 -5.68 -5.19 17.13
N LEU A 171 -4.59 -4.63 16.58
CA LEU A 171 -3.54 -3.85 17.25
C LEU A 171 -4.09 -2.48 17.70
N SER A 172 -5.39 -2.40 17.97
CA SER A 172 -6.09 -1.21 18.45
C SER A 172 -5.72 -0.96 19.92
N GLY A 173 -4.62 -0.22 20.09
CA GLY A 173 -4.49 0.99 20.92
C GLY A 173 -4.74 0.95 22.44
N TRP A 174 -5.44 -0.04 23.01
CA TRP A 174 -5.74 -0.08 24.45
C TRP A 174 -5.29 -1.38 25.13
N ARG A 175 -5.20 -2.49 24.39
CA ARG A 175 -4.83 -3.80 24.95
C ARG A 175 -3.38 -3.87 25.44
N TRP A 176 -2.52 -2.97 24.94
CA TRP A 176 -1.13 -2.81 25.40
C TRP A 176 -0.96 -1.86 26.57
N LEU A 177 -2.00 -1.14 27.01
CA LEU A 177 -1.90 -0.25 28.18
C LEU A 177 -1.60 -1.03 29.45
N VAL A 178 -2.15 -2.24 29.60
CA VAL A 178 -1.93 -3.06 30.81
C VAL A 178 -0.51 -3.65 30.85
N PRO A 179 0.01 -4.32 29.80
CA PRO A 179 1.41 -4.75 29.77
C PRO A 179 2.40 -3.58 29.86
N GLY A 180 2.13 -2.47 29.16
CA GLY A 180 2.99 -1.29 29.17
C GLY A 180 3.05 -0.61 30.55
N ALA A 181 1.90 -0.48 31.23
CA ALA A 181 1.84 0.07 32.58
C ALA A 181 2.56 -0.83 33.60
N LEU A 182 2.39 -2.16 33.49
CA LEU A 182 3.09 -3.13 34.35
C LEU A 182 4.62 -3.06 34.17
N LEU A 183 5.09 -3.00 32.92
CA LEU A 183 6.51 -2.87 32.63
C LEU A 183 7.08 -1.55 33.15
N GLY A 184 6.37 -0.44 32.95
CA GLY A 184 6.76 0.88 33.46
C GLY A 184 6.85 0.91 34.99
N LEU A 185 5.91 0.26 35.69
CA LEU A 185 5.89 0.20 37.15
C LEU A 185 7.07 -0.65 37.70
N LEU A 186 7.40 -1.76 37.04
CA LEU A 186 8.57 -2.59 37.37
C LEU A 186 9.89 -1.84 37.22
N VAL A 187 10.07 -1.11 36.10
CA VAL A 187 11.28 -0.31 35.85
C VAL A 187 11.38 0.84 36.86
N GLY A 188 10.28 1.53 37.14
CA GLY A 188 10.24 2.60 38.14
C GLY A 188 10.60 2.12 39.55
N ALA A 189 10.08 0.97 39.96
CA ALA A 189 10.39 0.37 41.26
C ALA A 189 11.86 -0.05 41.39
N ALA A 190 12.45 -0.60 40.31
CA ALA A 190 13.87 -0.96 40.29
C ALA A 190 14.79 0.28 40.38
N ALA A 191 14.44 1.38 39.70
CA ALA A 191 15.20 2.62 39.77
C ALA A 191 15.08 3.31 41.15
N ALA A 192 13.90 3.26 41.78
CA ALA A 192 13.68 3.80 43.12
C ALA A 192 14.46 3.03 44.19
N ARG A 193 14.55 1.69 44.08
CA ARG A 193 15.38 0.88 44.97
C ARG A 193 16.86 1.23 44.87
N ARG A 194 17.39 1.43 43.66
CA ARG A 194 18.81 1.78 43.47
C ARG A 194 19.20 3.14 44.06
N ARG A 195 18.26 4.08 44.18
CA ARG A 195 18.49 5.40 44.81
C ARG A 195 18.41 5.40 46.33
N GLY A 196 17.86 4.34 46.95
CA GLY A 196 17.75 4.22 48.41
C GLY A 196 19.04 3.73 49.09
N ASP A 197 19.98 3.18 48.33
CA ASP A 197 21.22 2.60 48.86
C ASP A 197 22.39 3.61 48.95
N GLU A 198 22.21 4.86 48.52
CA GLU A 198 23.22 5.92 48.61
C GLU A 198 22.90 6.93 49.73
N GLU A 199 23.10 6.54 50.99
CA GLU A 199 23.34 7.49 52.09
C GLU A 199 24.45 6.98 53.03
N PRO A 200 25.72 7.35 52.82
CA PRO A 200 26.72 7.24 53.87
C PRO A 200 26.57 8.42 54.85
N ARG A 201 26.07 8.12 56.06
CA ARG A 201 26.07 9.01 57.22
C ARG A 201 27.47 9.62 57.41
N ARG A 202 27.58 10.96 57.31
CA ARG A 202 28.68 11.69 57.94
C ARG A 202 28.23 12.14 59.32
N VAL A 203 28.66 11.39 60.32
CA VAL A 203 28.63 11.81 61.73
C VAL A 203 29.66 12.92 61.89
N LEU A 204 29.21 14.14 62.20
CA LEU A 204 30.10 15.21 62.66
C LEU A 204 30.47 14.89 64.11
N VAL A 205 31.73 14.50 64.32
CA VAL A 205 32.33 14.47 65.65
C VAL A 205 32.62 15.92 66.03
N SER A 206 31.87 16.44 67.02
CA SER A 206 32.15 17.73 67.66
C SER A 206 33.33 17.60 68.61
N SER A 207 34.27 18.54 68.49
CA SER A 207 35.48 18.71 69.33
C SER A 207 35.16 19.22 70.72
#